data_AF-A0A0F8ZG65-F1
#
_entry.id   AF-A0A0F8ZG65-F1
#
_cell.length_a   1.000
_cell.length_b   1.000
_cell.length_c   1.000
_cell.angle_alpha   90.00
_cell.angle_beta   90.00
_cell.angle_gamma   90.00
#
_symmetry.space_group_name_H-M   'P 1'
#
loop_
_entity.id
_entity.type
_entity.pdbx_description
1 polymer ?
#
loop_
_entity_poly.entity_id
_entity_poly.type
_entity_poly.pdbx_seq_one_letter_code
_entity_poly.pdbx_strand_id
1 'polypeptide(L)'
;MIDYTCPYTGHKKMCSKLRDRCPKWLHFIGTDPNTGQPVDTFDCADRWIVRMQMDIAKEVRQSAAATESFRNVMLELNKGTPAEVIEAKDQMKALGNGR
;
A
#
# COMPACT_ATOMS: atom_id res chain seq x y z
N MET A 1 -8.11 -14.26 -23.53
CA MET A 1 -8.04 -14.59 -22.09
C MET A 1 -6.80 -15.45 -21.89
N ILE A 2 -5.78 -14.95 -21.18
CA ILE A 2 -4.60 -15.74 -20.85
C ILE A 2 -5.02 -16.74 -19.78
N ASP A 3 -4.85 -18.03 -20.05
CA ASP A 3 -5.24 -19.09 -19.13
C ASP A 3 -4.03 -19.59 -18.34
N TYR A 4 -4.25 -19.89 -17.07
CA TYR A 4 -3.22 -20.30 -16.12
C TYR A 4 -3.71 -21.44 -15.24
N THR A 5 -2.76 -22.27 -14.80
CA THR A 5 -3.06 -23.43 -13.97
C THR A 5 -3.38 -22.98 -12.54
N CYS A 6 -4.35 -23.66 -11.91
CA CYS A 6 -4.82 -23.33 -10.57
C CYS A 6 -3.93 -23.99 -9.49
N PRO A 7 -3.25 -23.21 -8.63
CA PRO A 7 -2.43 -23.76 -7.55
C PRO A 7 -3.23 -24.64 -6.58
N TYR A 8 -4.50 -24.27 -6.30
CA TYR A 8 -5.39 -25.04 -5.43
C TYR A 8 -5.80 -26.41 -5.98
N THR A 9 -5.53 -26.67 -7.26
CA THR A 9 -5.71 -28.01 -7.86
C THR A 9 -4.40 -28.76 -8.05
N GLY A 10 -3.29 -28.24 -7.51
CA GLY A 10 -1.94 -28.74 -7.78
C GLY A 10 -1.57 -28.58 -9.26
N HIS A 11 -1.99 -27.48 -9.88
CA HIS A 11 -1.78 -27.18 -11.30
C HIS A 11 -2.41 -28.17 -12.31
N LYS A 12 -3.32 -29.04 -11.86
CA LYS A 12 -3.98 -30.03 -12.72
C LYS A 12 -5.11 -29.47 -13.58
N LYS A 13 -5.72 -28.36 -13.15
CA LYS A 13 -6.84 -27.70 -13.85
C LYS A 13 -6.51 -26.24 -14.12
N MET A 14 -7.12 -25.71 -15.17
CA MET A 14 -7.03 -24.29 -15.52
C MET A 14 -8.01 -23.47 -14.68
N CYS A 15 -7.62 -22.27 -14.25
CA CYS A 15 -8.46 -21.40 -13.42
C CYS A 15 -9.74 -20.98 -14.16
N SER A 16 -9.65 -20.71 -15.46
CA SER A 16 -10.79 -20.37 -16.31
C SER A 16 -11.92 -21.40 -16.25
N LYS A 17 -11.57 -22.69 -16.15
CA LYS A 17 -12.50 -23.83 -16.07
C LYS A 17 -13.17 -23.98 -14.71
N LEU A 18 -12.66 -23.30 -13.68
CA LEU A 18 -13.17 -23.33 -12.32
C LEU A 18 -13.95 -22.06 -11.97
N ARG A 19 -14.04 -21.09 -12.88
CA ARG A 19 -14.68 -19.78 -12.69
C ARG A 19 -15.98 -19.86 -11.88
N ASP A 20 -16.94 -20.67 -12.32
CA ASP A 20 -18.30 -20.69 -11.74
C ASP A 20 -18.36 -21.26 -10.32
N ARG A 21 -17.28 -21.93 -9.87
CA ARG A 21 -17.19 -22.57 -8.55
C ARG A 21 -16.04 -22.02 -7.70
N CYS A 22 -15.30 -21.04 -8.20
CA CYS A 22 -14.14 -20.49 -7.53
C CYS A 22 -14.52 -19.17 -6.84
N PRO A 23 -14.52 -19.10 -5.50
CA PRO A 23 -14.86 -17.87 -4.77
C PRO A 23 -13.84 -16.74 -4.98
N LYS A 24 -12.68 -17.06 -5.55
CA LYS A 24 -11.61 -16.11 -5.86
C LYS A 24 -11.69 -15.57 -7.29
N TRP A 25 -12.66 -16.02 -8.07
CA TRP A 25 -12.91 -15.48 -9.39
C TRP A 25 -13.79 -14.25 -9.28
N LEU A 26 -13.20 -13.08 -9.45
CA LEU A 26 -13.82 -11.80 -9.15
C LEU A 26 -13.84 -10.90 -10.39
N HIS A 27 -14.70 -9.90 -10.35
CA HIS A 27 -14.74 -8.84 -11.34
C HIS A 27 -13.81 -7.71 -10.92
N PHE A 28 -12.75 -7.47 -11.69
CA PHE A 28 -11.83 -6.36 -11.50
C PHE A 28 -12.23 -5.21 -12.41
N ILE A 29 -12.68 -4.11 -11.80
CA ILE A 29 -13.02 -2.86 -12.47
C ILE A 29 -12.16 -1.74 -11.86
N GLY A 30 -11.54 -0.92 -12.70
CA GLY A 30 -10.77 0.23 -12.25
C GLY A 30 -9.89 0.81 -13.36
N THR A 31 -8.88 1.57 -12.97
CA THR A 31 -7.84 2.06 -13.87
C THR A 31 -6.50 1.56 -13.36
N ASP A 32 -5.70 0.94 -14.22
CA ASP A 32 -4.37 0.48 -13.84
C ASP A 32 -3.48 1.72 -13.55
N PRO A 33 -2.93 1.86 -12.33
CA PRO A 33 -2.18 3.06 -11.94
C PRO A 33 -0.78 3.16 -12.58
N ASN A 34 -0.31 2.15 -13.29
CA ASN A 34 0.99 2.17 -13.96
C ASN A 34 0.89 2.34 -15.48
N THR A 35 -0.23 1.93 -16.10
CA THR A 35 -0.46 2.14 -17.54
C THR A 35 -1.48 3.23 -17.84
N GLY A 36 -2.29 3.62 -16.85
CA GLY A 36 -3.42 4.55 -17.01
C GLY A 36 -4.60 3.97 -17.80
N GLN A 37 -4.54 2.68 -18.18
CA GLN A 37 -5.59 2.05 -18.97
C GLN A 37 -6.74 1.57 -18.08
N PRO A 38 -8.00 1.65 -18.56
CA PRO A 38 -9.13 1.08 -17.85
C PRO A 38 -8.99 -0.45 -17.81
N VAL A 39 -9.32 -1.02 -16.65
CA VAL A 39 -9.40 -2.45 -16.41
C VAL A 39 -10.87 -2.79 -16.18
N ASP A 40 -11.39 -3.70 -16.98
CA ASP A 40 -12.72 -4.30 -16.81
C ASP A 40 -12.59 -5.78 -17.20
N THR A 41 -12.23 -6.63 -16.23
CA THR A 41 -11.96 -8.05 -16.51
C THR A 41 -12.39 -8.96 -15.36
N PHE A 42 -12.94 -10.13 -15.71
CA PHE A 42 -13.16 -11.21 -14.75
C PHE A 42 -11.93 -12.11 -14.69
N ASP A 43 -11.35 -12.28 -13.51
CA ASP A 43 -10.11 -13.04 -13.33
C ASP A 43 -9.97 -13.62 -11.91
N CYS A 44 -8.94 -14.44 -11.67
CA CYS A 44 -8.62 -14.93 -10.33
C CYS A 44 -7.87 -13.88 -9.52
N ALA A 45 -8.27 -13.70 -8.26
CA ALA A 45 -7.63 -12.80 -7.30
C ALA A 45 -6.12 -13.04 -7.12
N ASP A 46 -5.64 -14.27 -7.22
CA ASP A 46 -4.20 -14.56 -7.07
C ASP A 46 -3.35 -13.96 -8.17
N ARG A 47 -3.92 -13.86 -9.38
CA ARG A 47 -3.20 -13.23 -10.49
C ARG A 47 -3.02 -11.73 -10.25
N TRP A 48 -3.99 -11.11 -9.58
CA TRP A 48 -3.97 -9.69 -9.24
C TRP A 48 -3.16 -9.39 -7.99
N ILE A 49 -2.87 -10.39 -7.14
CA ILE A 49 -2.27 -10.13 -5.83
C ILE A 49 -0.90 -9.47 -5.93
N VAL A 50 -0.01 -9.98 -6.79
CA VAL A 50 1.34 -9.43 -6.95
C VAL A 50 1.26 -8.01 -7.51
N ARG A 51 0.33 -7.79 -8.46
CA ARG A 51 0.09 -6.49 -9.07
C ARG A 51 -0.32 -5.45 -8.02
N MET A 52 -1.33 -5.78 -7.22
CA MET A 52 -1.84 -4.91 -6.16
C MET A 52 -0.82 -4.68 -5.04
N GLN A 53 -0.04 -5.71 -4.68
CA GLN A 53 1.04 -5.58 -3.69
C GLN A 53 2.14 -4.62 -4.14
N MET A 54 2.48 -4.60 -5.44
CA MET A 54 3.43 -3.63 -5.96
C MET A 54 2.94 -2.18 -5.80
N ASP A 55 1.64 -1.96 -6.03
CA ASP A 55 1.04 -0.63 -5.87
C ASP A 55 0.97 -0.23 -4.39
N ILE A 56 0.59 -1.15 -3.48
CA ILE A 56 0.66 -0.92 -2.03
C ILE A 56 2.08 -0.54 -1.61
N ALA A 57 3.09 -1.26 -2.09
CA ALA A 57 4.48 -0.98 -1.74
C ALA A 57 4.95 0.39 -2.26
N LYS A 58 4.41 0.86 -3.40
CA LYS A 58 4.68 2.21 -3.93
C LYS A 58 4.10 3.28 -3.01
N GLU A 59 2.84 3.15 -2.61
CA GLU A 59 2.18 4.10 -1.69
C GLU A 59 2.89 4.13 -0.31
N VAL A 60 3.29 2.97 0.21
CA VAL A 60 4.06 2.89 1.46
C VAL A 60 5.39 3.64 1.36
N ARG A 61 6.13 3.50 0.26
CA ARG A 61 7.39 4.25 0.04
C ARG A 61 7.14 5.75 -0.05
N GLN A 62 6.06 6.18 -0.70
CA GLN A 62 5.68 7.60 -0.76
C GLN A 62 5.35 8.16 0.63
N SER A 63 4.61 7.40 1.44
CA SER A 63 4.33 7.78 2.83
C SER A 63 5.61 7.88 3.67
N ALA A 64 6.54 6.95 3.52
CA ALA A 64 7.82 6.98 4.23
C ALA A 64 8.64 8.23 3.87
N ALA A 65 8.73 8.57 2.58
CA ALA A 65 9.41 9.76 2.10
C ALA A 65 8.77 11.06 2.65
N ALA A 66 7.44 11.11 2.76
CA ALA A 66 6.74 12.25 3.36
C ALA A 66 7.09 12.42 4.84
N THR A 67 7.13 11.33 5.61
CA THR A 67 7.56 11.34 7.03
C THR A 67 9.01 11.79 7.17
N GLU A 68 9.91 11.32 6.30
CA GLU A 68 11.31 11.75 6.30
C GLU A 68 11.46 13.24 5.98
N SER A 69 10.71 13.75 4.99
CA SER A 69 10.67 15.17 4.67
C SER A 69 10.17 16.02 5.86
N PHE A 70 9.11 15.59 6.53
CA PHE A 70 8.61 16.24 7.73
C PHE A 70 9.66 16.27 8.84
N ARG A 71 10.35 15.14 9.09
CA ARG A 71 11.46 15.08 10.05
C ARG A 71 12.56 16.10 9.72
N ASN A 72 12.93 16.23 8.45
CA ASN A 72 13.95 17.19 8.02
C ASN A 72 13.51 18.64 8.28
N VAL A 73 12.26 18.99 7.96
CA VAL A 73 11.71 20.32 8.25
C VAL A 73 11.70 20.61 9.75
N MET A 74 11.29 19.64 10.57
CA MET A 74 11.30 19.81 12.03
C MET A 74 12.72 19.97 12.60
N LEU A 75 13.72 19.29 12.04
CA LEU A 75 15.11 19.48 12.42
C LEU A 75 15.60 20.89 12.05
N GLU A 76 15.30 21.36 10.84
CA GLU A 76 15.64 22.71 10.39
C GLU A 76 15.05 23.79 11.30
N LEU A 77 13.77 23.66 11.67
CA LEU A 77 13.10 24.59 12.59
C LEU A 77 13.72 24.63 13.99
N ASN A 78 14.37 23.54 14.41
CA ASN A 78 14.98 23.42 15.72
C ASN A 78 16.51 23.53 15.71
N LYS A 79 17.12 23.95 14.59
CA LYS A 79 18.57 24.15 14.49
C LYS A 79 19.08 25.10 15.59
N GLY A 80 20.07 24.63 16.37
CA GLY A 80 20.67 25.37 17.48
C GLY A 80 20.03 25.11 18.85
N THR A 81 18.93 24.37 18.90
CA THR A 81 18.31 23.90 20.16
C THR A 81 18.80 22.47 20.45
N PRO A 82 19.44 22.19 21.60
CA PRO A 82 19.80 20.83 21.99
C PRO A 82 18.57 19.91 22.04
N ALA A 83 18.72 18.64 21.68
CA ALA A 83 17.62 17.67 21.64
C ALA A 83 16.87 17.58 23.00
N GLU A 84 17.61 17.67 24.10
CA GLU A 84 17.10 17.71 25.47
C GLU A 84 16.11 18.88 25.71
N VAL A 85 16.34 20.03 25.06
CA VAL A 85 15.49 21.24 25.18
C VAL A 85 14.22 21.10 24.33
N ILE A 86 14.28 20.38 23.20
CA ILE A 86 13.12 20.11 22.35
C ILE A 86 12.18 19.14 23.09
N GLU A 87 12.72 18.05 23.63
CA GLU A 87 11.96 17.07 24.42
C GLU A 87 11.34 17.70 25.67
N ALA A 88 12.08 18.56 26.39
CA ALA A 88 11.56 19.28 27.54
C ALA A 88 10.45 20.28 27.15
N LYS A 89 10.55 20.96 26.00
CA LYS A 89 9.50 21.87 25.50
C LYS A 89 8.22 21.11 25.14
N ASP A 90 8.33 19.95 24.49
CA ASP A 90 7.16 19.15 24.13
C ASP A 90 6.46 18.58 25.37
N GLN A 91 7.21 18.12 26.37
CA GLN A 91 6.66 17.68 27.67
C GLN A 91 5.99 18.83 28.43
N MET A 92 6.61 20.02 28.45
CA MET A 92 6.03 21.21 29.09
C MET A 92 4.77 21.71 28.37
N LYS A 93 4.70 21.57 27.03
CA LYS A 93 3.48 21.88 26.26
C LYS A 93 2.35 20.90 26.56
N ALA A 94 2.66 19.61 26.71
CA ALA A 94 1.70 18.58 27.09
C ALA A 94 1.14 18.78 28.51
N LEU A 95 1.97 19.26 29.45
CA LEU A 95 1.55 19.62 30.80
C LEU A 95 0.82 20.98 30.87
N GLY A 96 1.14 21.91 29.96
CA GLY A 96 0.54 23.24 29.89
C GLY A 96 -0.84 23.30 29.20
N ASN A 97 -1.19 22.31 28.38
CA ASN A 97 -2.52 22.19 27.75
C ASN A 97 -3.56 21.47 28.63
N GLY A 98 -3.24 21.23 29.92
CA GLY A 98 -4.12 20.64 30.92
C GLY A 98 -4.86 21.65 31.81
N ARG A 99 -5.10 22.88 31.34
CA ARG A 99 -5.98 23.86 31.97
C ARG A 99 -6.99 24.40 30.97
#